data_AF-A0A8H6B0Q3-F1
#
_entry.id   AF-A0A8H6B0Q3-F1
#
_cell.length_a   1.000
_cell.length_b   1.000
_cell.length_c   1.000
_cell.angle_alpha   90.00
_cell.angle_beta   90.00
_cell.angle_gamma   90.00
#
_symmetry.space_group_name_H-M   'P 1'
#
loop_
_entity.id
_entity.type
_entity.pdbx_description
1 polymer ?
#
loop_
_entity_poly.entity_id
_entity_poly.type
_entity_poly.pdbx_seq_one_letter_code
_entity_poly.pdbx_strand_id
1 'polypeptide(L)'
;MEEEFEIIDLPDGYHISELSADDRAIQPLVAAMQLTVNRNERNRGGPLFHADLRLSDLTGRDFGMNIIYEMFSRGLPNKRRMMSCEICETFIRDFGNLCFLSDDGTLVPFIWPGEDIVPDYYRQAVANVRKLFVGRPLGEEFRSHLETAQQWLAYYARKSGNFDTYDHMDVSVLGHVRAYHGPTKSEHLAEVLERILAGNDEKTITQTYMILMNDVLPHVKLYQPWIAWLKNVAIAMKVQDDLRPEARKGLIAKYSFLAAEGCLPSLYNGDLAKLMSFVRAGESITSIQSKGMQIVNPQDGILPKDKARTTSRLISDLGYNTTLFIKIGQIPTCAYLWTDSSKPSAIPRPLFQPLDSKRQSVPMTVQDALDRAPIKKICFRKFCLEVTPQAFSLSIYITEESKHAENLHFLTTGVDDPVGRTKPIYTFQKPGEHTASWFKASHIRSPEEANLCAGWVKVKCIISFPHMWDYFQAHQKSTNHQFFNPMAHRGFEHKDLGMKFLLVLDGINDNHGKGSDLSAELLNEELRCFSREQLESYRDSKSIRGSHINGHVGGVAIESDRFRKVMLGVRMKSGEFVRYEVVKYKYYVEQFGGR
;
A
#
# COMPACT_ATOMS: atom_id res chain seq x y z
N MET A 1 50.28 -14.72 8.43
CA MET A 1 49.04 -14.18 7.84
C MET A 1 49.06 -12.70 8.16
N GLU A 2 50.03 -11.93 7.67
CA GLU A 2 50.24 -11.53 6.27
C GLU A 2 48.92 -11.05 5.67
N GLU A 3 48.59 -9.80 5.99
CA GLU A 3 47.56 -9.00 5.34
C GLU A 3 48.09 -8.61 3.95
N GLU A 4 47.40 -9.08 2.91
CA GLU A 4 47.57 -8.59 1.55
C GLU A 4 47.20 -7.10 1.53
N PHE A 5 48.22 -6.24 1.43
CA PHE A 5 48.05 -4.85 1.04
C PHE A 5 47.66 -4.83 -0.44
N GLU A 6 46.40 -4.52 -0.71
CA GLU A 6 45.93 -4.16 -2.04
C GLU A 6 46.59 -2.81 -2.40
N ILE A 7 47.67 -2.88 -3.19
CA ILE A 7 48.30 -1.71 -3.80
C ILE A 7 47.32 -1.19 -4.85
N ILE A 8 46.56 -0.17 -4.48
CA ILE A 8 45.83 0.64 -5.45
C ILE A 8 46.87 1.49 -6.17
N ASP A 9 47.24 1.06 -7.38
CA ASP A 9 48.03 1.87 -8.31
C ASP A 9 47.25 3.16 -8.60
N LEU A 10 47.70 4.26 -7.99
CA LEU A 10 47.32 5.61 -8.41
C LEU A 10 47.93 5.85 -9.80
N PRO A 11 47.16 6.30 -10.80
CA PRO A 11 47.70 6.60 -12.11
C PRO A 11 48.66 7.78 -11.97
N ASP A 12 49.94 7.48 -12.23
CA ASP A 12 51.10 8.34 -12.41
C ASP A 12 51.28 9.52 -11.43
N GLY A 13 52.38 9.42 -10.68
CA GLY A 13 52.88 10.45 -9.77
C GLY A 13 53.06 11.81 -10.46
N TYR A 14 52.07 12.68 -10.28
CA TYR A 14 52.27 14.12 -10.39
C TYR A 14 52.60 14.66 -9.01
N HIS A 15 53.90 14.87 -8.75
CA HIS A 15 54.30 15.83 -7.75
C HIS A 15 53.78 17.20 -8.20
N ILE A 16 52.74 17.70 -7.52
CA ILE A 16 52.10 19.02 -7.80
C ILE A 16 53.13 20.17 -7.80
N SER A 17 54.30 19.96 -7.20
CA SER A 17 55.46 20.87 -7.21
C SER A 17 56.12 21.09 -8.58
N GLU A 18 55.82 20.29 -9.62
CA GLU A 18 56.46 20.43 -10.94
C GLU A 18 55.63 21.22 -11.97
N LEU A 19 54.42 21.67 -11.62
CA LEU A 19 53.49 22.30 -12.56
C LEU A 19 53.74 23.80 -12.82
N SER A 20 54.79 24.40 -12.24
CA SER A 20 55.15 25.79 -12.49
C SER A 20 56.63 26.06 -12.19
N ALA A 21 57.34 26.69 -13.11
CA ALA A 21 58.69 27.22 -12.87
C ALA A 21 58.70 28.45 -11.92
N ASP A 22 57.51 28.97 -11.54
CA ASP A 22 57.32 30.00 -10.52
C ASP A 22 56.59 29.40 -9.31
N ASP A 23 57.28 29.33 -8.16
CA ASP A 23 56.72 28.87 -6.88
C ASP A 23 55.50 29.70 -6.41
N ARG A 24 55.26 30.86 -7.04
CA ARG A 24 54.13 31.77 -6.78
C ARG A 24 52.90 31.52 -7.64
N ALA A 25 52.94 30.56 -8.56
CA ALA A 25 51.77 30.22 -9.37
C ALA A 25 50.66 29.69 -8.47
N ILE A 26 49.42 30.16 -8.67
CA ILE A 26 48.28 29.76 -7.86
C ILE A 26 47.69 28.42 -8.29
N GLN A 27 47.93 28.02 -9.55
CA GLN A 27 47.35 26.83 -10.17
C GLN A 27 47.67 25.53 -9.40
N PRO A 28 48.90 25.29 -8.88
CA PRO A 28 49.18 24.13 -8.05
C PRO A 28 48.37 24.11 -6.73
N LEU A 29 48.11 25.27 -6.12
CA LEU A 29 47.24 25.37 -4.94
C LEU A 29 45.78 25.04 -5.30
N VAL A 30 45.28 25.57 -6.42
CA VAL A 30 43.93 25.30 -6.92
C VAL A 30 43.75 23.81 -7.23
N ALA A 31 44.75 23.16 -7.84
CA ALA A 31 44.74 21.73 -8.08
C ALA A 31 44.65 20.92 -6.78
N ALA A 32 45.41 21.30 -5.74
CA ALA A 32 45.35 20.67 -4.42
C ALA A 32 44.00 20.89 -3.73
N MET A 33 43.40 22.08 -3.88
CA MET A 33 42.05 22.38 -3.39
C MET A 33 40.99 21.51 -4.11
N GLN A 34 41.05 21.40 -5.44
CA GLN A 34 40.13 20.56 -6.20
C GLN A 34 40.22 19.08 -5.83
N LEU A 35 41.44 18.58 -5.65
CA LEU A 35 41.66 17.21 -5.20
C LEU A 35 41.08 16.98 -3.79
N THR A 36 41.20 17.97 -2.91
CA THR A 36 40.62 17.95 -1.57
C THR A 36 39.10 17.95 -1.61
N VAL A 37 38.50 18.81 -2.43
CA VAL A 37 37.04 18.84 -2.66
C VAL A 37 36.55 17.49 -3.17
N ASN A 38 37.22 16.89 -4.16
CA ASN A 38 36.84 15.58 -4.70
C ASN A 38 36.90 14.46 -3.65
N ARG A 39 37.91 14.48 -2.77
CA ARG A 39 38.03 13.53 -1.65
C ARG A 39 36.95 13.76 -0.59
N ASN A 40 36.75 15.00 -0.21
CA ASN A 40 35.76 15.40 0.78
C ASN A 40 34.34 15.13 0.30
N GLU A 41 34.03 15.31 -0.98
CA GLU A 41 32.74 14.94 -1.56
C GLU A 41 32.43 13.45 -1.40
N ARG A 42 33.43 12.58 -1.60
CA ARG A 42 33.27 11.13 -1.40
C ARG A 42 33.08 10.75 0.06
N ASN A 43 33.71 11.50 0.97
CA ASN A 43 33.82 11.11 2.39
C ASN A 43 32.83 11.84 3.31
N ARG A 44 32.31 13.01 2.93
CA ARG A 44 31.52 13.86 3.84
C ARG A 44 30.21 13.23 4.27
N GLY A 45 29.60 12.43 3.39
CA GLY A 45 28.34 11.74 3.63
C GLY A 45 27.29 12.62 4.32
N GLY A 46 27.18 13.92 3.97
CA GLY A 46 26.45 14.92 4.75
C GLY A 46 26.49 16.32 4.13
N PRO A 47 25.74 17.29 4.68
CA PRO A 47 25.64 18.65 4.13
C PRO A 47 26.93 19.45 4.35
N LEU A 48 27.04 20.56 3.62
CA LEU A 48 28.08 21.57 3.84
C LEU A 48 27.56 22.65 4.77
N PHE A 49 28.45 23.18 5.60
CA PHE A 49 28.17 24.26 6.54
C PHE A 49 29.26 25.32 6.44
N HIS A 50 28.92 26.53 6.83
CA HIS A 50 29.88 27.55 7.19
C HIS A 50 30.38 27.27 8.61
N ALA A 51 31.68 27.31 8.83
CA ALA A 51 32.21 27.35 10.20
C ALA A 51 31.81 28.69 10.86
N ASP A 52 31.36 28.67 12.11
CA ASP A 52 31.11 29.91 12.85
C ASP A 52 32.43 30.47 13.37
N LEU A 53 32.97 31.39 12.57
CA LEU A 53 34.22 32.08 12.83
C LEU A 53 34.01 33.42 13.54
N ARG A 54 32.79 33.79 13.96
CA ARG A 54 32.53 35.09 14.62
C ARG A 54 33.28 35.24 15.95
N LEU A 55 33.65 34.11 16.58
CA LEU A 55 34.41 34.04 17.83
C LEU A 55 35.94 34.08 17.64
N SER A 56 36.45 34.47 16.45
CA SER A 56 37.89 34.43 16.16
C SER A 56 38.69 35.64 16.67
N ASP A 57 38.07 36.66 17.29
CA ASP A 57 38.78 37.81 17.85
C ASP A 57 38.40 38.09 19.32
N LEU A 58 39.40 38.00 20.21
CA LEU A 58 39.30 38.42 21.63
C LEU A 58 39.30 39.95 21.78
N THR A 59 39.55 40.71 20.70
CA THR A 59 39.66 42.17 20.71
C THR A 59 38.45 42.91 20.14
N GLY A 60 37.38 42.20 19.76
CA GLY A 60 36.08 42.80 19.42
C GLY A 60 36.07 43.71 18.20
N ARG A 61 37.05 43.60 17.29
CA ARG A 61 36.97 44.24 15.97
C ARG A 61 36.34 43.26 14.98
N ASP A 62 35.28 43.69 14.30
CA ASP A 62 34.58 42.94 13.26
C ASP A 62 35.54 42.53 12.13
N PHE A 63 36.16 41.35 12.24
CA PHE A 63 36.87 40.74 11.10
C PHE A 63 35.92 39.95 10.18
N GLY A 64 34.69 39.66 10.63
CA GLY A 64 33.64 39.04 9.81
C GLY A 64 34.13 37.86 8.95
N MET A 65 33.47 37.64 7.81
CA MET A 65 33.83 36.61 6.81
C MET A 65 35.25 36.77 6.21
N ASN A 66 35.96 37.88 6.51
CA ASN A 66 37.29 38.18 5.97
C ASN A 66 38.45 37.61 6.80
N ILE A 67 38.18 37.05 7.99
CA ILE A 67 39.25 36.47 8.84
C ILE A 67 40.02 35.34 8.14
N ILE A 68 39.37 34.56 7.28
CA ILE A 68 40.04 33.47 6.55
C ILE A 68 41.04 34.03 5.56
N TYR A 69 40.65 35.05 4.81
CA TYR A 69 41.53 35.70 3.86
C TYR A 69 42.71 36.38 4.56
N GLU A 70 42.47 37.01 5.71
CA GLU A 70 43.56 37.56 6.52
C GLU A 70 44.54 36.47 6.97
N MET A 71 44.05 35.35 7.49
CA MET A 71 44.89 34.26 7.98
C MET A 71 45.69 33.60 6.86
N PHE A 72 45.06 33.43 5.69
CA PHE A 72 45.73 33.01 4.47
C PHE A 72 46.84 33.98 4.09
N SER A 73 46.53 35.27 3.98
CA SER A 73 47.47 36.33 3.58
C SER A 73 48.66 36.48 4.53
N ARG A 74 48.44 36.32 5.85
CA ARG A 74 49.51 36.37 6.86
C ARG A 74 50.51 35.22 6.76
N GLY A 75 50.12 34.09 6.15
CA GLY A 75 51.01 32.94 5.96
C GLY A 75 51.85 33.00 4.69
N LEU A 76 51.66 34.01 3.84
CA LEU A 76 52.45 34.17 2.60
C LEU A 76 53.84 34.79 2.91
N PRO A 77 54.93 34.34 2.26
CA PRO A 77 56.27 34.89 2.46
C PRO A 77 56.36 36.42 2.19
N ASN A 78 57.12 37.13 3.03
CA ASN A 78 57.23 38.61 3.17
C ASN A 78 57.57 39.45 1.92
N LYS A 79 57.64 38.89 0.70
CA LYS A 79 58.00 39.64 -0.51
C LYS A 79 56.85 40.38 -1.21
N ARG A 80 55.61 40.31 -0.70
CA ARG A 80 54.53 41.29 -0.94
C ARG A 80 53.32 40.91 -0.08
N ARG A 81 52.93 41.78 0.85
CA ARG A 81 51.59 41.78 1.50
C ARG A 81 50.45 42.09 0.51
N MET A 82 50.66 41.83 -0.78
CA MET A 82 49.81 42.20 -1.91
C MET A 82 49.58 40.98 -2.79
N MET A 83 48.99 39.92 -2.24
CA MET A 83 47.90 39.30 -2.98
C MET A 83 46.68 40.10 -2.57
N SER A 84 46.46 41.27 -3.18
CA SER A 84 45.24 42.09 -3.01
C SER A 84 44.30 41.81 -4.17
N CYS A 85 44.24 40.55 -4.58
CA CYS A 85 43.40 40.15 -5.70
C CYS A 85 41.98 40.03 -5.18
N GLU A 86 41.14 41.00 -5.53
CA GLU A 86 39.74 41.08 -5.13
C GLU A 86 38.96 39.80 -5.51
N ILE A 87 39.34 39.16 -6.63
CA ILE A 87 38.78 37.87 -7.10
C ILE A 87 39.10 36.74 -6.10
N CYS A 88 40.37 36.60 -5.71
CA CYS A 88 40.82 35.60 -4.74
C CYS A 88 40.23 35.85 -3.35
N GLU A 89 40.17 37.11 -2.93
CA GLU A 89 39.55 37.52 -1.66
C GLU A 89 38.07 37.16 -1.64
N THR A 90 37.35 37.49 -2.72
CA THR A 90 35.92 37.20 -2.87
C THR A 90 35.67 35.69 -2.85
N PHE A 91 36.48 34.89 -3.54
CA PHE A 91 36.39 33.42 -3.46
C PHE A 91 36.58 32.90 -2.03
N ILE A 92 37.66 33.34 -1.36
CA ILE A 92 37.97 32.88 0.00
C ILE A 92 36.89 33.32 0.99
N ARG A 93 36.33 34.51 0.83
CA ARG A 93 35.23 35.00 1.66
C ARG A 93 33.97 34.16 1.48
N ASP A 94 33.61 33.84 0.24
CA ASP A 94 32.34 33.20 -0.08
C ASP A 94 32.37 31.69 0.20
N PHE A 95 33.51 31.03 -0.04
CA PHE A 95 33.65 29.57 0.03
C PHE A 95 34.69 29.07 1.04
N GLY A 96 35.57 29.94 1.54
CA GLY A 96 36.70 29.54 2.36
C GLY A 96 36.32 29.04 3.76
N ASN A 97 35.14 29.35 4.29
CA ASN A 97 34.65 28.81 5.57
C ASN A 97 33.83 27.53 5.42
N LEU A 98 33.72 26.97 4.22
CA LEU A 98 32.97 25.74 4.02
C LEU A 98 33.65 24.56 4.72
N CYS A 99 32.83 23.79 5.43
CA CYS A 99 33.22 22.60 6.16
C CYS A 99 32.10 21.56 6.17
N PHE A 100 32.44 20.36 6.58
CA PHE A 100 31.48 19.32 6.95
C PHE A 100 31.90 18.70 8.29
N LEU A 101 30.97 17.96 8.91
CA LEU A 101 31.22 17.24 10.14
C LEU A 101 31.72 15.82 9.86
N SER A 102 32.91 15.50 10.35
CA SER A 102 33.37 14.11 10.45
C SER A 102 32.53 13.33 11.47
N ASP A 103 32.76 12.01 11.53
CA ASP A 103 31.99 11.14 12.41
C ASP A 103 32.29 11.35 13.89
N ASP A 104 33.46 11.90 14.24
CA ASP A 104 33.84 12.30 15.61
C ASP A 104 33.32 13.69 16.01
N GLY A 105 32.55 14.36 15.14
CA GLY A 105 32.00 15.69 15.39
C GLY A 105 32.99 16.84 15.21
N THR A 106 34.18 16.58 14.65
CA THR A 106 35.13 17.66 14.31
C THR A 106 34.78 18.31 12.97
N LEU A 107 35.15 19.59 12.82
CA LEU A 107 34.95 20.33 11.58
C LEU A 107 36.10 20.04 10.62
N VAL A 108 35.76 19.50 9.45
CA VAL A 108 36.73 19.26 8.37
C VAL A 108 36.57 20.37 7.32
N PRO A 109 37.61 21.19 7.05
CA PRO A 109 37.57 22.19 5.99
C PRO A 109 37.30 21.54 4.63
N PHE A 110 36.35 22.09 3.87
CA PHE A 110 35.90 21.46 2.64
C PHE A 110 36.86 21.68 1.47
N ILE A 111 37.39 22.90 1.34
CA ILE A 111 38.22 23.31 0.20
C ILE A 111 39.72 23.24 0.53
N TRP A 112 40.08 23.44 1.80
CA TRP A 112 41.47 23.64 2.20
C TRP A 112 42.25 22.32 2.28
N PRO A 113 43.28 22.11 1.45
CA PRO A 113 44.08 20.88 1.42
C PRO A 113 44.93 20.68 2.68
N GLY A 114 45.48 19.47 2.86
CA GLY A 114 46.53 19.22 3.85
C GLY A 114 47.82 19.98 3.54
N GLU A 115 48.64 20.25 4.57
CA GLU A 115 49.90 21.00 4.44
C GLU A 115 50.98 20.26 3.61
N ASP A 116 50.83 18.95 3.49
CA ASP A 116 51.70 18.00 2.81
C ASP A 116 51.51 17.98 1.28
N ILE A 117 50.33 18.34 0.79
CA ILE A 117 49.97 18.29 -0.64
C ILE A 117 50.00 19.66 -1.33
N VAL A 118 50.42 20.71 -0.62
CA VAL A 118 50.51 22.08 -1.13
C VAL A 118 51.95 22.52 -1.39
N PRO A 119 52.18 23.42 -2.38
CA PRO A 119 53.51 24.00 -2.59
C PRO A 119 54.05 24.72 -1.35
N ASP A 120 55.38 24.69 -1.18
CA ASP A 120 56.09 25.32 -0.05
C ASP A 120 55.66 26.78 0.18
N TYR A 121 55.44 27.52 -0.91
CA TYR A 121 55.04 28.93 -0.87
C TYR A 121 53.71 29.16 -0.14
N TYR A 122 52.74 28.23 -0.26
CA TYR A 122 51.40 28.35 0.33
C TYR A 122 51.22 27.54 1.61
N ARG A 123 52.17 26.69 1.98
CA ARG A 123 52.05 25.76 3.12
C ARG A 123 51.60 26.46 4.41
N GLN A 124 52.28 27.54 4.79
CA GLN A 124 51.96 28.27 6.01
C GLN A 124 50.61 29.02 5.92
N ALA A 125 50.24 29.51 4.74
CA ALA A 125 48.95 30.16 4.50
C ALA A 125 47.79 29.17 4.70
N VAL A 126 47.90 27.98 4.12
CA VAL A 126 46.90 26.91 4.26
C VAL A 126 46.84 26.40 5.71
N ALA A 127 48.00 26.20 6.36
CA ALA A 127 48.08 25.82 7.77
C ALA A 127 47.32 26.80 8.68
N ASN A 128 47.50 28.11 8.46
CA ASN A 128 46.83 29.15 9.24
C ASN A 128 45.31 29.08 9.09
N VAL A 129 44.82 28.86 7.86
CA VAL A 129 43.38 28.74 7.60
C VAL A 129 42.81 27.47 8.25
N ARG A 130 43.47 26.32 8.09
CA ARG A 130 42.99 25.06 8.70
C ARG A 130 42.88 25.15 10.22
N LYS A 131 43.83 25.83 10.87
CA LYS A 131 43.79 26.08 12.32
C LYS A 131 42.54 26.84 12.77
N LEU A 132 41.90 27.62 11.89
CA LEU A 132 40.65 28.31 12.23
C LEU A 132 39.51 27.35 12.50
N PHE A 133 39.48 26.14 11.92
CA PHE A 133 38.37 25.19 12.07
C PHE A 133 38.48 24.32 13.33
N VAL A 134 39.67 24.24 13.94
CA VAL A 134 39.93 23.38 15.09
C VAL A 134 39.16 23.89 16.31
N GLY A 135 38.28 23.05 16.86
CA GLY A 135 37.52 23.34 18.07
C GLY A 135 36.46 24.44 17.93
N ARG A 136 36.09 24.82 16.70
CA ARG A 136 35.04 25.81 16.45
C ARG A 136 33.64 25.21 16.38
N PRO A 137 32.60 26.01 16.70
CA PRO A 137 31.23 25.59 16.53
C PRO A 137 30.85 25.54 15.04
N LEU A 138 29.92 24.65 14.73
CA LEU A 138 29.26 24.58 13.43
C LEU A 138 28.39 25.84 13.25
N GLY A 139 28.53 26.50 12.10
CA GLY A 139 27.70 27.65 11.75
C GLY A 139 26.54 27.27 10.83
N GLU A 140 26.12 28.23 10.01
CA GLU A 140 24.94 28.09 9.14
C GLU A 140 25.16 27.07 8.02
N GLU A 141 24.13 26.29 7.69
CA GLU A 141 24.14 25.38 6.55
C GLU A 141 24.38 26.13 5.25
N PHE A 142 25.34 25.67 4.44
CA PHE A 142 25.62 26.25 3.15
C PHE A 142 24.47 25.94 2.19
N ARG A 143 23.73 26.98 1.82
CA ARG A 143 22.68 26.91 0.81
C ARG A 143 23.22 27.52 -0.46
N SER A 144 23.24 26.73 -1.53
CA SER A 144 23.51 27.28 -2.85
C SER A 144 22.37 28.26 -3.20
N HIS A 145 22.60 29.56 -3.02
CA HIS A 145 21.69 30.61 -3.47
C HIS A 145 21.61 30.70 -5.01
N LEU A 146 22.39 29.88 -5.73
CA LEU A 146 22.67 29.99 -7.15
C LEU A 146 21.63 29.27 -8.06
N GLU A 147 20.53 28.76 -7.52
CA GLU A 147 19.53 27.98 -8.27
C GLU A 147 18.34 28.75 -8.87
N THR A 148 18.44 30.07 -9.03
CA THR A 148 17.70 30.61 -10.18
C THR A 148 18.54 30.25 -11.41
N ALA A 149 18.08 29.30 -12.22
CA ALA A 149 18.76 28.90 -13.46
C ALA A 149 19.20 30.08 -14.36
N GLN A 150 18.60 31.26 -14.18
CA GLN A 150 19.01 32.53 -14.78
C GLN A 150 20.38 33.06 -14.32
N GLN A 151 20.84 32.78 -13.09
CA GLN A 151 22.15 33.21 -12.59
C GLN A 151 23.29 32.28 -13.08
N TRP A 152 23.03 30.98 -13.27
CA TRP A 152 23.99 30.08 -13.94
C TRP A 152 24.11 30.35 -15.44
N LEU A 153 23.00 30.71 -16.10
CA LEU A 153 23.05 31.23 -17.48
C LEU A 153 23.79 32.57 -17.54
N ALA A 154 23.70 33.43 -16.52
CA ALA A 154 24.53 34.63 -16.39
C ALA A 154 26.01 34.31 -16.11
N TYR A 155 26.32 33.24 -15.38
CA TYR A 155 27.70 32.74 -15.17
C TYR A 155 28.32 32.28 -16.50
N TYR A 156 27.60 31.50 -17.31
CA TYR A 156 28.05 31.14 -18.67
C TYR A 156 28.06 32.33 -19.64
N ALA A 157 27.08 33.24 -19.56
CA ALA A 157 27.05 34.45 -20.37
C ALA A 157 28.18 35.43 -19.99
N ARG A 158 28.58 35.50 -18.71
CA ARG A 158 29.71 36.31 -18.22
C ARG A 158 31.07 35.69 -18.56
N LYS A 159 31.16 34.38 -18.70
CA LYS A 159 32.32 33.71 -19.31
C LYS A 159 32.52 34.12 -20.78
N SER A 160 31.49 34.66 -21.43
CA SER A 160 31.59 35.30 -22.75
C SER A 160 31.83 36.82 -22.70
N GLY A 161 31.91 37.44 -21.52
CA GLY A 161 31.94 38.90 -21.35
C GLY A 161 32.56 39.38 -20.02
N ASN A 162 33.88 39.34 -19.94
CA ASN A 162 34.77 40.31 -19.27
C ASN A 162 34.59 40.69 -17.78
N PHE A 163 33.95 39.89 -16.93
CA PHE A 163 34.10 40.03 -15.46
C PHE A 163 34.11 38.65 -14.77
N ASP A 164 35.32 38.11 -14.62
CA ASP A 164 35.63 36.83 -13.99
C ASP A 164 35.68 36.98 -12.46
N THR A 165 34.55 36.74 -11.78
CA THR A 165 34.45 36.97 -10.32
C THR A 165 35.19 35.94 -9.45
N TYR A 166 35.63 34.79 -10.00
CA TYR A 166 36.31 33.72 -9.24
C TYR A 166 37.43 32.97 -9.99
N ASP A 167 37.79 33.37 -11.21
CA ASP A 167 38.53 32.54 -12.19
C ASP A 167 39.96 32.15 -11.75
N HIS A 168 40.56 32.87 -10.80
CA HIS A 168 41.88 32.53 -10.25
C HIS A 168 41.88 31.34 -9.29
N MET A 169 40.75 31.03 -8.65
CA MET A 169 40.61 29.92 -7.69
C MET A 169 39.42 29.03 -8.04
N ASP A 170 39.10 28.89 -9.33
CA ASP A 170 37.94 28.10 -9.77
C ASP A 170 38.10 26.64 -9.36
N VAL A 171 37.42 26.27 -8.28
CA VAL A 171 37.30 24.92 -7.76
C VAL A 171 35.84 24.53 -7.89
N SER A 172 35.56 23.35 -8.41
CA SER A 172 34.22 22.79 -8.50
C SER A 172 33.73 22.39 -7.10
N VAL A 173 33.16 23.36 -6.36
CA VAL A 173 32.62 23.18 -5.00
C VAL A 173 31.24 22.51 -5.01
N LEU A 174 30.62 22.34 -6.19
CA LEU A 174 29.24 21.85 -6.34
C LEU A 174 29.20 20.37 -6.73
N GLY A 175 29.43 19.49 -5.76
CA GLY A 175 29.00 18.09 -5.81
C GLY A 175 27.72 17.91 -5.00
N HIS A 176 26.68 17.30 -5.57
CA HIS A 176 25.42 16.89 -4.89
C HIS A 176 24.84 17.86 -3.82
N VAL A 177 24.99 19.17 -3.98
CA VAL A 177 24.33 20.15 -3.11
C VAL A 177 22.84 20.07 -3.46
N ARG A 178 22.00 19.83 -2.45
CA ARG A 178 20.57 19.62 -2.67
C ARG A 178 20.00 20.89 -3.31
N ALA A 179 19.27 20.71 -4.41
CA ALA A 179 18.47 21.76 -4.97
C ALA A 179 17.50 22.30 -3.92
N TYR A 180 17.24 23.60 -3.96
CA TYR A 180 16.32 24.30 -3.05
C TYR A 180 14.91 23.72 -3.23
N HIS A 181 14.62 22.67 -2.47
CA HIS A 181 13.31 22.03 -2.39
C HIS A 181 12.84 22.06 -0.94
N GLY A 182 12.41 23.25 -0.50
CA GLY A 182 11.55 23.39 0.67
C GLY A 182 12.10 24.23 1.82
N PRO A 183 11.21 24.67 2.74
CA PRO A 183 11.49 25.67 3.78
C PRO A 183 12.20 25.13 5.04
N THR A 184 12.48 23.82 5.13
CA THR A 184 12.87 23.20 6.40
C THR A 184 14.36 23.40 6.66
N LYS A 185 14.70 24.36 7.52
CA LYS A 185 16.07 24.53 8.02
C LYS A 185 16.53 23.23 8.73
N SER A 186 17.77 22.83 8.54
CA SER A 186 18.44 21.73 9.26
C SER A 186 18.23 21.82 10.78
N GLU A 187 18.19 23.04 11.34
CA GLU A 187 17.83 23.31 12.74
C GLU A 187 16.46 22.73 13.13
N HIS A 188 15.43 22.91 12.30
CA HIS A 188 14.10 22.38 12.58
C HIS A 188 14.06 20.86 12.48
N LEU A 189 14.76 20.28 11.50
CA LEU A 189 14.89 18.82 11.39
C LEU A 189 15.71 18.22 12.54
N ALA A 190 16.68 18.97 13.08
CA ALA A 190 17.45 18.59 14.24
C ALA A 190 16.58 18.54 15.50
N GLU A 191 15.74 19.57 15.73
CA GLU A 191 14.76 19.57 16.82
C GLU A 191 13.78 18.38 16.73
N VAL A 192 13.33 18.04 15.52
CA VAL A 192 12.44 16.89 15.28
C VAL A 192 13.15 15.58 15.65
N LEU A 193 14.39 15.37 15.19
CA LEU A 193 15.16 14.17 15.53
C LEU A 193 15.47 14.09 17.03
N GLU A 194 15.81 15.22 17.66
CA GLU A 194 16.06 15.26 19.10
C GLU A 194 14.81 14.85 19.89
N ARG A 195 13.61 15.30 19.47
CA ARG A 195 12.34 14.85 20.07
C ARG A 195 12.05 13.37 19.81
N ILE A 196 12.36 12.86 18.62
CA ILE A 196 12.21 11.43 18.30
C ILE A 196 13.09 10.59 19.23
N LEU A 197 14.36 10.96 19.40
CA LEU A 197 15.30 10.26 20.27
C LEU A 197 14.91 10.38 21.75
N ALA A 198 14.52 11.57 22.20
CA ALA A 198 14.05 11.77 23.58
C ALA A 198 12.75 11.02 23.89
N GLY A 199 11.88 10.86 22.89
CA GLY A 199 10.60 10.18 23.03
C GLY A 199 10.70 8.65 22.99
N ASN A 200 11.78 8.06 22.48
CA ASN A 200 11.90 6.62 22.26
C ASN A 200 13.17 6.05 22.92
N ASP A 201 13.00 5.17 23.89
CA ASP A 201 14.14 4.48 24.50
C ASP A 201 14.74 3.42 23.56
N GLU A 202 15.97 3.01 23.86
CA GLU A 202 16.72 1.99 23.08
C GLU A 202 15.93 0.68 22.95
N LYS A 203 15.18 0.32 23.99
CA LYS A 203 14.33 -0.86 24.01
C LYS A 203 13.20 -0.77 22.98
N THR A 204 12.47 0.35 22.94
CA THR A 204 11.38 0.58 21.98
C THR A 204 11.91 0.56 20.55
N ILE A 205 13.03 1.24 20.28
CA ILE A 205 13.65 1.27 18.94
C ILE A 205 14.05 -0.15 18.52
N THR A 206 14.69 -0.90 19.41
CA THR A 206 15.16 -2.27 19.13
C THR A 206 14.00 -3.24 18.93
N GLN A 207 12.97 -3.19 19.76
CA GLN A 207 11.78 -4.05 19.62
C GLN A 207 11.02 -3.74 18.33
N THR A 208 10.84 -2.46 18.00
CA THR A 208 10.20 -2.05 16.74
C THR A 208 11.01 -2.54 15.54
N TYR A 209 12.34 -2.41 15.59
CA TYR A 209 13.24 -2.95 14.57
C TYR A 209 13.04 -4.46 14.38
N MET A 210 12.98 -5.25 15.46
CA MET A 210 12.77 -6.71 15.35
C MET A 210 11.40 -7.06 14.76
N ILE A 211 10.33 -6.36 15.14
CA ILE A 211 8.99 -6.59 14.58
C ILE A 211 8.98 -6.33 13.07
N LEU A 212 9.63 -5.25 12.63
CA LEU A 212 9.67 -4.84 11.23
C LEU A 212 10.58 -5.72 10.36
N MET A 213 11.68 -6.24 10.93
CA MET A 213 12.62 -7.10 10.19
C MET A 213 12.19 -8.57 10.11
N ASN A 214 11.38 -9.04 11.05
CA ASN A 214 10.86 -10.41 11.05
C ASN A 214 9.60 -10.59 10.17
N ASP A 215 9.25 -9.60 9.33
CA ASP A 215 8.07 -9.58 8.44
C ASP A 215 6.75 -9.94 9.17
N VAL A 216 6.65 -9.61 10.46
CA VAL A 216 5.47 -9.90 11.30
C VAL A 216 4.26 -9.03 10.90
N LEU A 217 4.53 -7.89 10.27
CA LEU A 217 3.53 -6.93 9.81
C LEU A 217 3.52 -6.88 8.28
N PRO A 218 2.35 -6.98 7.62
CA PRO A 218 2.27 -6.81 6.18
C PRO A 218 2.57 -5.35 5.78
N HIS A 219 3.14 -5.16 4.59
CA HIS A 219 3.35 -3.85 3.94
C HIS A 219 4.32 -2.87 4.62
N VAL A 220 5.16 -3.34 5.54
CA VAL A 220 6.08 -2.48 6.28
C VAL A 220 7.48 -2.30 5.67
N LYS A 221 7.71 -2.83 4.46
CA LYS A 221 9.02 -2.79 3.78
C LYS A 221 9.58 -1.38 3.60
N LEU A 222 8.72 -0.38 3.43
CA LEU A 222 9.12 1.03 3.35
C LEU A 222 9.78 1.52 4.65
N TYR A 223 9.32 1.04 5.80
CA TYR A 223 9.77 1.49 7.13
C TYR A 223 11.00 0.74 7.64
N GLN A 224 11.32 -0.44 7.07
CA GLN A 224 12.51 -1.22 7.40
C GLN A 224 13.82 -0.41 7.32
N PRO A 225 14.15 0.30 6.22
CA PRO A 225 15.35 1.13 6.16
C PRO A 225 15.31 2.30 7.15
N TRP A 226 14.14 2.85 7.45
CA TRP A 226 13.99 3.99 8.36
C TRP A 226 14.21 3.62 9.82
N ILE A 227 13.66 2.48 10.27
CA ILE A 227 13.90 2.00 11.64
C ILE A 227 15.35 1.53 11.84
N ALA A 228 15.96 0.94 10.79
CA ALA A 228 17.37 0.57 10.80
C ALA A 228 18.27 1.81 10.93
N TRP A 229 17.97 2.85 10.14
CA TRP A 229 18.65 4.13 10.24
C TRP A 229 18.51 4.73 11.65
N LEU A 230 17.30 4.80 12.22
CA LEU A 230 17.09 5.35 13.56
C LEU A 230 17.88 4.58 14.63
N LYS A 231 17.90 3.25 14.55
CA LYS A 231 18.69 2.40 15.45
C LYS A 231 20.18 2.73 15.38
N ASN A 232 20.73 2.88 14.18
CA ASN A 232 22.14 3.22 13.99
C ASN A 232 22.46 4.62 14.53
N VAL A 233 21.57 5.60 14.31
CA VAL A 233 21.72 6.96 14.86
C VAL A 233 21.69 6.94 16.39
N ALA A 234 20.76 6.21 17.01
CA ALA A 234 20.68 6.10 18.46
C ALA A 234 21.96 5.48 19.06
N ILE A 235 22.53 4.46 18.39
CA ILE A 235 23.80 3.85 18.80
C ILE A 235 24.96 4.85 18.66
N ALA A 236 25.07 5.54 17.53
CA ALA A 236 26.13 6.51 17.29
C ALA A 236 26.10 7.67 18.29
N MET A 237 24.89 8.15 18.64
CA MET A 237 24.70 9.19 19.65
C MET A 237 25.13 8.72 21.04
N LYS A 238 24.80 7.48 21.41
CA LYS A 238 25.16 6.91 22.73
C LYS A 238 26.67 6.70 22.88
N VAL A 239 27.37 6.28 21.82
CA VAL A 239 28.85 6.19 21.81
C VAL A 239 29.50 7.55 22.06
N GLN A 240 28.75 8.63 21.82
CA GLN A 240 29.21 10.00 21.85
C GLN A 240 28.52 10.83 22.95
N ASP A 241 27.97 10.18 23.98
CA ASP A 241 27.27 10.84 25.09
C ASP A 241 28.18 11.82 25.87
N ASP A 242 29.50 11.61 25.85
CA ASP A 242 30.51 12.50 26.47
C ASP A 242 30.83 13.76 25.65
N LEU A 243 30.21 13.94 24.48
CA LEU A 243 30.43 15.13 23.67
C LEU A 243 29.86 16.39 24.33
N ARG A 244 30.52 17.52 24.07
CA ARG A 244 29.98 18.83 24.47
C ARG A 244 28.62 19.07 23.81
N PRO A 245 27.68 19.79 24.47
CA PRO A 245 26.33 20.04 23.95
C PRO A 245 26.31 20.59 22.51
N GLU A 246 27.30 21.39 22.14
CA GLU A 246 27.44 21.99 20.81
C GLU A 246 27.80 20.93 19.74
N ALA A 247 28.69 20.01 20.06
CA ALA A 247 29.07 18.92 19.14
C ALA A 247 27.92 17.93 18.96
N ARG A 248 27.17 17.63 20.03
CA ARG A 248 25.95 16.83 19.97
C ARG A 248 24.90 17.45 19.05
N LYS A 249 24.67 18.77 19.15
CA LYS A 249 23.75 19.49 18.24
C LYS A 249 24.18 19.38 16.77
N GLY A 250 25.48 19.52 16.48
CA GLY A 250 26.01 19.37 15.13
C GLY A 250 25.78 17.98 14.55
N LEU A 251 26.01 16.93 15.34
CA LEU A 251 25.78 15.55 14.92
C LEU A 251 24.29 15.24 14.69
N ILE A 252 23.40 15.73 15.55
CA ILE A 252 21.95 15.62 15.33
C ILE A 252 21.56 16.30 14.02
N ALA A 253 22.08 17.50 13.73
CA ALA A 253 21.83 18.17 12.46
C ALA A 253 22.35 17.38 11.24
N LYS A 254 23.54 16.79 11.35
CA LYS A 254 24.10 15.89 10.31
C LYS A 254 23.18 14.70 10.06
N TYR A 255 22.78 13.98 11.10
CA TYR A 255 21.90 12.81 10.94
C TYR A 255 20.52 13.19 10.43
N SER A 256 19.92 14.27 10.94
CA SER A 256 18.64 14.78 10.46
C SER A 256 18.67 15.09 8.95
N PHE A 257 19.78 15.60 8.45
CA PHE A 257 19.95 15.84 7.01
C PHE A 257 20.04 14.54 6.21
N LEU A 258 20.72 13.52 6.75
CA LEU A 258 20.89 12.22 6.08
C LEU A 258 19.64 11.36 6.06
N ALA A 259 18.61 11.75 6.81
CA ALA A 259 17.35 11.03 6.79
C ALA A 259 16.72 11.05 5.39
N ALA A 260 16.27 9.88 4.92
CA ALA A 260 15.53 9.77 3.67
C ALA A 260 14.26 10.64 3.70
N GLU A 261 13.80 11.06 2.52
CA GLU A 261 12.57 11.83 2.39
C GLU A 261 11.38 11.09 3.04
N GLY A 262 10.60 11.80 3.86
CA GLY A 262 9.47 11.22 4.60
C GLY A 262 9.83 10.47 5.89
N CYS A 263 11.11 10.15 6.13
CA CYS A 263 11.55 9.39 7.32
C CYS A 263 11.24 10.12 8.64
N LEU A 264 11.76 11.35 8.80
CA LEU A 264 11.57 12.14 10.03
C LEU A 264 10.09 12.45 10.33
N PRO A 265 9.26 12.90 9.36
CA PRO A 265 7.82 13.05 9.59
C PRO A 265 7.15 11.75 10.04
N SER A 266 7.47 10.62 9.40
CA SER A 266 6.90 9.33 9.75
C SER A 266 7.25 8.90 11.19
N LEU A 267 8.50 9.15 11.61
CA LEU A 267 9.01 8.86 12.95
C LEU A 267 8.50 9.83 14.02
N TYR A 268 8.18 11.07 13.67
CA TYR A 268 7.74 12.08 14.61
C TYR A 268 6.24 11.97 14.93
N ASN A 269 5.39 11.91 13.91
CA ASN A 269 3.93 11.89 14.08
C ASN A 269 3.17 11.03 13.05
N GLY A 270 3.87 10.34 12.14
CA GLY A 270 3.25 9.47 11.15
C GLY A 270 3.07 8.03 11.61
N ASP A 271 3.02 7.13 10.63
CA ASP A 271 2.68 5.72 10.84
C ASP A 271 3.68 4.99 11.72
N LEU A 272 4.98 5.26 11.51
CA LEU A 272 6.04 4.64 12.29
C LEU A 272 6.03 5.13 13.75
N ALA A 273 5.74 6.42 13.98
CA ALA A 273 5.56 6.97 15.32
C ALA A 273 4.42 6.29 16.09
N LYS A 274 3.28 6.04 15.43
CA LYS A 274 2.14 5.31 16.02
C LYS A 274 2.49 3.85 16.28
N LEU A 275 3.21 3.18 15.38
CA LEU A 275 3.65 1.82 15.61
C LEU A 275 4.58 1.72 16.82
N MET A 276 5.55 2.64 16.92
CA MET A 276 6.46 2.72 18.06
C MET A 276 5.74 3.03 19.38
N SER A 277 4.64 3.79 19.35
CA SER A 277 3.86 4.07 20.57
C SER A 277 3.16 2.83 21.12
N PHE A 278 2.68 1.90 20.26
CA PHE A 278 2.13 0.62 20.71
C PHE A 278 3.19 -0.30 21.31
N VAL A 279 4.38 -0.33 20.71
CA VAL A 279 5.52 -1.07 21.27
C VAL A 279 5.90 -0.50 22.63
N ARG A 280 5.97 0.83 22.74
CA ARG A 280 6.26 1.52 24.01
C ARG A 280 5.21 1.27 25.09
N ALA A 281 3.94 1.17 24.71
CA ALA A 281 2.84 0.82 25.61
C ALA A 281 2.87 -0.66 26.07
N GLY A 282 3.79 -1.48 25.53
CA GLY A 282 3.91 -2.89 25.88
C GLY A 282 2.76 -3.75 25.34
N GLU A 283 2.14 -3.34 24.23
CA GLU A 283 1.07 -4.11 23.62
C GLU A 283 1.55 -5.48 23.12
N SER A 284 0.64 -6.46 23.08
CA SER A 284 0.95 -7.78 22.53
C SER A 284 1.18 -7.71 21.02
N ILE A 285 1.99 -8.64 20.48
CA ILE A 285 2.28 -8.72 19.04
C ILE A 285 1.00 -8.80 18.21
N THR A 286 0.00 -9.55 18.67
CA THR A 286 -1.30 -9.68 17.97
C THR A 286 -2.08 -8.36 17.96
N SER A 287 -2.03 -7.57 19.04
CA SER A 287 -2.63 -6.23 19.07
C SER A 287 -1.91 -5.27 18.12
N ILE A 288 -0.57 -5.30 18.14
CA ILE A 288 0.27 -4.49 17.25
C ILE A 288 0.02 -4.85 15.78
N GLN A 289 -0.18 -6.12 15.45
CA GLN A 289 -0.55 -6.57 14.11
C GLN A 289 -1.88 -5.98 13.66
N SER A 290 -2.92 -6.12 14.48
CA SER A 290 -4.26 -5.60 14.16
C SER A 290 -4.24 -4.09 13.95
N LYS A 291 -3.63 -3.34 14.87
CA LYS A 291 -3.56 -1.86 14.78
C LYS A 291 -2.59 -1.38 13.70
N GLY A 292 -1.49 -2.08 13.48
CA GLY A 292 -0.53 -1.80 12.42
C GLY A 292 -1.16 -1.90 11.03
N MET A 293 -2.02 -2.91 10.80
CA MET A 293 -2.79 -3.05 9.56
C MET A 293 -3.79 -1.91 9.32
N GLN A 294 -4.27 -1.24 10.37
CA GLN A 294 -5.17 -0.08 10.24
C GLN A 294 -4.41 1.22 9.95
N ILE A 295 -3.15 1.32 10.38
CA ILE A 295 -2.31 2.50 10.20
C ILE A 295 -1.63 2.48 8.84
N VAL A 296 -1.04 1.34 8.48
CA VAL A 296 -0.37 1.17 7.20
C VAL A 296 -1.43 0.77 6.18
N ASN A 297 -2.18 1.74 5.66
CA ASN A 297 -3.02 1.51 4.50
C ASN A 297 -2.13 1.53 3.25
N PRO A 298 -1.77 0.36 2.65
CA PRO A 298 -0.82 0.28 1.54
C PRO A 298 -1.32 0.92 0.23
N GLN A 299 -2.43 1.64 0.26
CA GLN A 299 -3.09 2.27 -0.89
C GLN A 299 -3.22 3.79 -0.78
N ASP A 300 -2.82 4.40 0.34
CA ASP A 300 -2.77 5.85 0.45
C ASP A 300 -1.70 6.41 -0.49
N GLY A 301 -2.10 7.35 -1.36
CA GLY A 301 -1.24 7.92 -2.40
C GLY A 301 -1.21 7.16 -3.74
N ILE A 302 -1.91 6.02 -3.88
CA ILE A 302 -1.98 5.29 -5.14
C ILE A 302 -2.99 5.95 -6.09
N LEU A 303 -2.55 6.21 -7.33
CA LEU A 303 -3.39 6.75 -8.40
C LEU A 303 -4.61 5.84 -8.62
N PRO A 304 -5.82 6.40 -8.86
CA PRO A 304 -7.04 5.60 -9.02
C PRO A 304 -6.95 4.45 -10.04
N LYS A 305 -6.17 4.64 -11.11
CA LYS A 305 -5.91 3.63 -12.15
C LYS A 305 -5.14 2.39 -11.66
N ASP A 306 -4.32 2.55 -10.62
CA ASP A 306 -3.42 1.50 -10.11
C ASP A 306 -3.96 0.83 -8.83
N LYS A 307 -5.05 1.36 -8.25
CA LYS A 307 -5.69 0.83 -7.04
C LYS A 307 -6.12 -0.62 -7.22
N ALA A 308 -6.88 -0.95 -8.27
CA ALA A 308 -7.37 -2.32 -8.50
C ALA A 308 -6.24 -3.36 -8.61
N ARG A 309 -5.17 -3.02 -9.34
CA ARG A 309 -3.99 -3.90 -9.51
C ARG A 309 -3.27 -4.10 -8.18
N THR A 310 -3.11 -3.02 -7.41
CA THR A 310 -2.38 -3.09 -6.14
C THR A 310 -3.22 -3.82 -5.10
N THR A 311 -4.50 -3.52 -4.94
CA THR A 311 -5.44 -4.29 -4.11
C THR A 311 -5.43 -5.78 -4.49
N SER A 312 -5.43 -6.12 -5.79
CA SER A 312 -5.34 -7.52 -6.22
C SER A 312 -4.06 -8.20 -5.75
N ARG A 313 -2.91 -7.51 -5.81
CA ARG A 313 -1.64 -8.06 -5.34
C ARG A 313 -1.68 -8.27 -3.83
N LEU A 314 -2.15 -7.30 -3.06
CA LEU A 314 -2.20 -7.36 -1.60
C LEU A 314 -3.14 -8.46 -1.10
N ILE A 315 -4.32 -8.60 -1.71
CA ILE A 315 -5.27 -9.69 -1.40
C ILE A 315 -4.61 -11.06 -1.68
N SER A 316 -3.84 -11.17 -2.78
CA SER A 316 -3.11 -12.41 -3.11
C SER A 316 -1.96 -12.68 -2.14
N ASP A 317 -1.20 -11.65 -1.76
CA ASP A 317 -0.10 -11.74 -0.78
C ASP A 317 -0.60 -12.17 0.62
N LEU A 318 -1.84 -11.80 0.97
CA LEU A 318 -2.53 -12.25 2.19
C LEU A 318 -3.04 -13.70 2.12
N GLY A 319 -2.93 -14.37 0.96
CA GLY A 319 -3.34 -15.77 0.76
C GLY A 319 -4.80 -15.94 0.30
N TYR A 320 -5.47 -14.87 -0.13
CA TYR A 320 -6.83 -14.94 -0.68
C TYR A 320 -6.75 -15.04 -2.21
N ASN A 321 -7.17 -16.20 -2.75
CA ASN A 321 -7.09 -16.47 -4.19
C ASN A 321 -8.40 -16.22 -4.95
N THR A 322 -8.31 -16.25 -6.28
CA THR A 322 -9.38 -15.99 -7.26
C THR A 322 -10.66 -16.78 -6.99
N THR A 323 -11.81 -16.12 -7.19
CA THR A 323 -13.13 -16.75 -7.14
C THR A 323 -13.44 -17.53 -8.43
N LEU A 324 -14.16 -18.64 -8.27
CA LEU A 324 -14.75 -19.50 -9.30
C LEU A 324 -16.26 -19.56 -9.09
N PHE A 325 -17.04 -19.84 -10.14
CA PHE A 325 -18.45 -20.20 -9.97
C PHE A 325 -18.58 -21.60 -9.35
N ILE A 326 -19.50 -21.75 -8.41
CA ILE A 326 -19.82 -23.06 -7.83
C ILE A 326 -20.63 -23.88 -8.85
N LYS A 327 -20.29 -25.17 -8.97
CA LYS A 327 -21.10 -26.17 -9.68
C LYS A 327 -22.06 -26.86 -8.72
N ILE A 328 -23.20 -27.32 -9.23
CA ILE A 328 -24.24 -28.01 -8.43
C ILE A 328 -23.64 -29.16 -7.59
N GLY A 329 -22.70 -29.94 -8.12
CA GLY A 329 -22.07 -31.05 -7.38
C GLY A 329 -21.18 -30.65 -6.19
N GLN A 330 -20.82 -29.37 -6.06
CA GLN A 330 -20.01 -28.84 -4.95
C GLN A 330 -20.87 -28.29 -3.80
N ILE A 331 -22.19 -28.22 -3.97
CA ILE A 331 -23.11 -27.76 -2.92
C ILE A 331 -23.32 -28.89 -1.90
N PRO A 332 -23.16 -28.63 -0.60
CA PRO A 332 -23.37 -29.65 0.42
C PRO A 332 -24.82 -30.12 0.46
N THR A 333 -25.05 -31.40 0.74
CA THR A 333 -26.40 -31.99 0.79
C THR A 333 -27.31 -31.32 1.82
N CYS A 334 -26.75 -30.75 2.90
CA CYS A 334 -27.51 -30.02 3.91
C CYS A 334 -28.12 -28.71 3.40
N ALA A 335 -27.60 -28.15 2.32
CA ALA A 335 -28.09 -26.89 1.76
C ALA A 335 -29.38 -27.07 0.94
N TYR A 336 -29.70 -28.28 0.49
CA TYR A 336 -30.85 -28.54 -0.37
C TYR A 336 -32.16 -28.65 0.43
N LEU A 337 -33.15 -27.85 0.04
CA LEU A 337 -34.53 -27.96 0.51
C LEU A 337 -35.38 -28.80 -0.43
N TRP A 338 -35.09 -28.70 -1.74
CA TRP A 338 -35.76 -29.45 -2.78
C TRP A 338 -34.83 -29.63 -3.97
N THR A 339 -34.91 -30.79 -4.62
CA THR A 339 -34.20 -31.10 -5.86
C THR A 339 -35.18 -31.70 -6.85
N ASP A 340 -35.04 -31.35 -8.12
CA ASP A 340 -35.81 -31.98 -9.18
C ASP A 340 -35.38 -33.45 -9.31
N SER A 341 -36.36 -34.35 -9.14
CA SER A 341 -36.17 -35.79 -9.25
C SER A 341 -36.03 -36.30 -10.69
N SER A 342 -36.24 -35.44 -11.70
CA SER A 342 -36.04 -35.81 -13.10
C SER A 342 -34.54 -35.98 -13.42
N LYS A 343 -34.16 -37.16 -13.93
CA LYS A 343 -32.78 -37.44 -14.37
C LYS A 343 -32.34 -36.35 -15.36
N PRO A 344 -31.11 -35.81 -15.24
CA PRO A 344 -30.60 -34.86 -16.22
C PRO A 344 -30.54 -35.56 -17.57
N SER A 345 -31.29 -35.05 -18.55
CA SER A 345 -31.18 -35.52 -19.93
C SER A 345 -29.78 -35.20 -20.43
N ALA A 346 -28.88 -36.19 -20.42
CA ALA A 346 -27.60 -36.12 -21.08
C ALA A 346 -27.84 -36.10 -22.59
N ILE A 347 -28.09 -34.92 -23.14
CA ILE A 347 -28.02 -34.70 -24.59
C ILE A 347 -26.55 -34.37 -24.87
N PRO A 348 -25.81 -35.20 -25.63
CA PRO A 348 -24.50 -34.84 -26.13
C PRO A 348 -24.66 -33.59 -27.00
N ARG A 349 -24.01 -32.48 -26.64
CA ARG A 349 -24.00 -31.30 -27.53
C ARG A 349 -23.10 -31.60 -28.74
N PRO A 350 -23.56 -31.36 -29.98
CA PRO A 350 -22.68 -31.40 -31.15
C PRO A 350 -21.64 -30.27 -31.05
N LEU A 351 -20.43 -30.51 -31.58
CA LEU A 351 -19.31 -29.56 -31.58
C LEU A 351 -19.55 -28.28 -32.42
N PHE A 352 -20.69 -28.17 -33.10
CA PHE A 352 -21.07 -27.01 -33.89
C PHE A 352 -22.51 -26.61 -33.55
N GLN A 353 -22.68 -25.39 -33.05
CA GLN A 353 -23.97 -24.78 -32.75
C GLN A 353 -24.37 -23.95 -33.99
N PRO A 354 -25.46 -24.28 -34.71
CA PRO A 354 -26.06 -23.35 -35.64
C PRO A 354 -26.62 -22.17 -34.85
N LEU A 355 -26.53 -20.97 -35.40
CA LEU A 355 -26.95 -19.70 -34.78
C LEU A 355 -28.46 -19.59 -34.46
N ASP A 356 -29.25 -20.62 -34.77
CA ASP A 356 -30.67 -20.70 -34.46
C ASP A 356 -31.02 -22.07 -33.86
N SER A 357 -31.08 -22.17 -32.53
CA SER A 357 -31.78 -23.27 -31.87
C SER A 357 -32.30 -22.84 -30.50
N LYS A 358 -33.62 -22.58 -30.46
CA LYS A 358 -34.52 -22.41 -29.31
C LYS A 358 -33.84 -22.49 -27.93
N ARG A 359 -33.63 -21.30 -27.35
CA ARG A 359 -33.30 -21.10 -25.93
C ARG A 359 -34.34 -21.86 -25.08
N GLN A 360 -33.88 -22.59 -24.06
CA GLN A 360 -34.69 -23.55 -23.30
C GLN A 360 -35.82 -22.86 -22.51
N SER A 361 -36.95 -22.63 -23.15
CA SER A 361 -38.24 -22.45 -22.49
C SER A 361 -38.89 -23.81 -22.23
N VAL A 362 -39.77 -23.86 -21.24
CA VAL A 362 -40.69 -24.99 -21.03
C VAL A 362 -41.41 -25.29 -22.38
N PRO A 363 -41.60 -26.56 -22.79
CA PRO A 363 -42.23 -26.89 -24.07
C PRO A 363 -43.57 -26.15 -24.25
N MET A 364 -43.89 -25.67 -25.47
CA MET A 364 -45.08 -24.84 -25.76
C MET A 364 -46.39 -25.42 -25.18
N THR A 365 -46.57 -26.74 -25.26
CA THR A 365 -47.75 -27.45 -24.72
C THR A 365 -47.87 -27.40 -23.20
N VAL A 366 -46.74 -27.30 -22.49
CA VAL A 366 -46.69 -27.15 -21.03
C VAL A 366 -46.84 -25.69 -20.64
N GLN A 367 -46.39 -24.76 -21.47
CA GLN A 367 -46.55 -23.32 -21.28
C GLN A 367 -48.03 -22.91 -21.32
N ASP A 368 -48.78 -23.37 -22.31
CA ASP A 368 -50.23 -23.15 -22.41
C ASP A 368 -51.02 -23.68 -21.21
N ALA A 369 -50.59 -24.82 -20.64
CA ALA A 369 -51.19 -25.39 -19.43
C ALA A 369 -50.85 -24.58 -18.17
N LEU A 370 -49.62 -24.08 -18.06
CA LEU A 370 -49.19 -23.22 -16.97
C LEU A 370 -49.97 -21.90 -16.98
N ASP A 371 -50.19 -21.29 -18.14
CA ASP A 371 -50.82 -19.98 -18.24
C ASP A 371 -52.34 -20.00 -17.95
N ARG A 372 -52.97 -21.18 -17.99
CA ARG A 372 -54.42 -21.37 -17.74
C ARG A 372 -54.78 -21.91 -16.34
N ALA A 373 -53.82 -22.44 -15.58
CA ALA A 373 -54.09 -23.04 -14.26
C ALA A 373 -54.50 -22.01 -13.18
N PRO A 374 -55.33 -22.33 -12.17
CA PRO A 374 -55.72 -21.36 -11.14
C PRO A 374 -54.52 -20.90 -10.30
N ILE A 375 -54.49 -19.60 -9.97
CA ILE A 375 -53.45 -18.99 -9.13
C ILE A 375 -53.87 -19.06 -7.67
N LYS A 376 -53.10 -19.78 -6.84
CA LYS A 376 -53.26 -19.85 -5.39
C LYS A 376 -52.21 -18.95 -4.72
N LYS A 377 -52.63 -18.11 -3.76
CA LYS A 377 -51.69 -17.32 -2.96
C LYS A 377 -51.12 -18.17 -1.83
N ILE A 378 -49.81 -18.08 -1.60
CA ILE A 378 -49.13 -18.83 -0.52
C ILE A 378 -47.97 -18.01 0.03
N CYS A 379 -47.50 -18.31 1.25
CA CYS A 379 -46.23 -17.78 1.73
C CYS A 379 -45.09 -18.77 1.47
N PHE A 380 -43.87 -18.26 1.35
CA PHE A 380 -42.71 -19.09 0.98
C PHE A 380 -42.48 -20.22 1.98
N ARG A 381 -42.59 -19.93 3.29
CA ARG A 381 -42.49 -20.96 4.34
C ARG A 381 -43.51 -22.09 4.15
N LYS A 382 -44.77 -21.76 3.89
CA LYS A 382 -45.85 -22.74 3.70
C LYS A 382 -45.63 -23.53 2.40
N PHE A 383 -45.17 -22.86 1.35
CA PHE A 383 -44.79 -23.49 0.09
C PHE A 383 -43.70 -24.57 0.30
N CYS A 384 -42.62 -24.23 1.00
CA CYS A 384 -41.56 -25.18 1.29
C CYS A 384 -42.04 -26.37 2.12
N LEU A 385 -42.89 -26.16 3.12
CA LEU A 385 -43.32 -27.25 4.01
C LEU A 385 -44.42 -28.15 3.43
N GLU A 386 -45.38 -27.58 2.71
CA GLU A 386 -46.58 -28.31 2.28
C GLU A 386 -46.55 -28.70 0.81
N VAL A 387 -45.95 -27.87 -0.05
CA VAL A 387 -45.98 -28.03 -1.51
C VAL A 387 -44.73 -28.73 -2.03
N THR A 388 -43.52 -28.28 -1.65
CA THR A 388 -42.27 -28.85 -2.20
C THR A 388 -42.09 -30.37 -1.97
N PRO A 389 -42.51 -30.97 -0.84
CA PRO A 389 -42.39 -32.42 -0.66
C PRO A 389 -43.24 -33.24 -1.64
N GLN A 390 -44.32 -32.63 -2.14
CA GLN A 390 -45.26 -33.21 -3.09
C GLN A 390 -44.99 -32.79 -4.54
N ALA A 391 -44.05 -31.87 -4.77
CA ALA A 391 -43.70 -31.37 -6.09
C ALA A 391 -42.84 -32.39 -6.86
N PHE A 392 -43.23 -32.67 -8.10
CA PHE A 392 -42.45 -33.43 -9.07
C PHE A 392 -41.52 -32.51 -9.88
N SER A 393 -42.02 -31.37 -10.34
CA SER A 393 -41.22 -30.36 -11.05
C SER A 393 -41.66 -28.95 -10.68
N LEU A 394 -40.70 -28.02 -10.68
CA LEU A 394 -40.92 -26.61 -10.38
C LEU A 394 -40.49 -25.71 -11.55
N SER A 395 -41.23 -24.64 -11.76
CA SER A 395 -40.90 -23.57 -12.70
C SER A 395 -41.18 -22.22 -12.06
N ILE A 396 -40.42 -21.19 -12.45
CA ILE A 396 -40.64 -19.81 -12.07
C ILE A 396 -41.00 -19.00 -13.31
N TYR A 397 -41.87 -18.01 -13.17
CA TYR A 397 -42.17 -17.07 -14.24
C TYR A 397 -41.21 -15.86 -14.17
N ILE A 398 -40.50 -15.59 -15.26
CA ILE A 398 -39.60 -14.44 -15.42
C ILE A 398 -40.26 -13.44 -16.37
N THR A 399 -40.34 -12.18 -15.97
CA THR A 399 -40.91 -11.09 -16.80
C THR A 399 -39.83 -10.45 -17.67
N GLU A 400 -40.22 -9.89 -18.83
CA GLU A 400 -39.36 -9.05 -19.67
C GLU A 400 -38.96 -7.76 -18.96
N GLU A 401 -39.86 -7.20 -18.14
CA GLU A 401 -39.54 -6.03 -17.31
C GLU A 401 -38.53 -6.43 -16.22
N SER A 402 -37.41 -5.70 -16.19
CA SER A 402 -36.17 -5.85 -15.41
C SER A 402 -36.29 -6.13 -13.89
N LYS A 403 -37.49 -6.17 -13.31
CA LYS A 403 -37.70 -6.35 -11.85
C LYS A 403 -37.27 -7.73 -11.33
N HIS A 404 -37.20 -8.76 -12.18
CA HIS A 404 -36.65 -10.07 -11.81
C HIS A 404 -35.14 -10.19 -12.09
N ALA A 405 -34.62 -9.51 -13.12
CA ALA A 405 -33.19 -9.45 -13.42
C ALA A 405 -32.39 -8.82 -12.26
N GLU A 406 -32.97 -7.82 -11.59
CA GLU A 406 -32.41 -7.18 -10.39
C GLU A 406 -32.22 -8.08 -9.16
N ASN A 407 -32.72 -9.33 -9.16
CA ASN A 407 -32.63 -10.23 -8.00
C ASN A 407 -31.92 -11.55 -8.32
N LEU A 408 -31.18 -11.59 -9.42
CA LEU A 408 -30.34 -12.72 -9.77
C LEU A 408 -29.12 -12.77 -8.85
N HIS A 409 -28.91 -13.94 -8.26
CA HIS A 409 -27.76 -14.23 -7.43
C HIS A 409 -27.03 -15.44 -7.99
N PHE A 410 -25.71 -15.42 -7.89
CA PHE A 410 -24.84 -16.52 -8.28
C PHE A 410 -23.96 -16.91 -7.11
N LEU A 411 -23.69 -18.20 -6.97
CA LEU A 411 -22.78 -18.71 -5.96
C LEU A 411 -21.36 -18.84 -6.51
N THR A 412 -20.39 -18.41 -5.71
CA THR A 412 -18.96 -18.46 -6.02
C THR A 412 -18.20 -19.13 -4.89
N THR A 413 -17.03 -19.67 -5.19
CA THR A 413 -16.14 -20.31 -4.21
C THR A 413 -14.71 -19.90 -4.53
N GLY A 414 -13.82 -19.94 -3.52
CA GLY A 414 -12.38 -19.84 -3.80
C GLY A 414 -11.90 -21.04 -4.63
N VAL A 415 -10.72 -20.93 -5.23
CA VAL A 415 -10.03 -22.13 -5.74
C VAL A 415 -9.77 -23.07 -4.58
N ASP A 416 -10.25 -24.32 -4.67
CA ASP A 416 -9.93 -25.37 -3.71
C ASP A 416 -8.40 -25.53 -3.63
N ASP A 417 -7.82 -25.19 -2.48
CA ASP A 417 -6.44 -25.52 -2.17
C ASP A 417 -6.41 -26.79 -1.30
N PRO A 418 -6.03 -27.95 -1.85
CA PRO A 418 -5.94 -29.20 -1.11
C PRO A 418 -4.89 -29.16 0.03
N VAL A 419 -4.04 -28.12 0.08
CA VAL A 419 -3.04 -27.89 1.13
C VAL A 419 -3.57 -26.95 2.22
N GLY A 420 -4.78 -26.41 2.08
CA GLY A 420 -5.43 -25.56 3.09
C GLY A 420 -4.81 -24.17 3.28
N ARG A 421 -4.03 -23.66 2.31
CA ARG A 421 -3.39 -22.33 2.39
C ARG A 421 -4.32 -21.19 2.02
N THR A 422 -5.45 -21.46 1.36
CA THR A 422 -6.46 -20.44 1.06
C THR A 422 -7.24 -20.09 2.32
N LYS A 423 -7.11 -18.83 2.75
CA LYS A 423 -7.84 -18.31 3.91
C LYS A 423 -9.32 -18.05 3.57
N PRO A 424 -10.23 -18.26 4.53
CA PRO A 424 -11.65 -17.95 4.35
C PRO A 424 -11.84 -16.47 4.04
N ILE A 425 -12.55 -16.09 2.98
CA ILE A 425 -12.75 -14.66 2.65
C ILE A 425 -13.71 -14.01 3.66
N TYR A 426 -14.70 -14.78 4.13
CA TYR A 426 -15.74 -14.30 5.03
C TYR A 426 -15.59 -14.88 6.44
N THR A 427 -16.06 -14.15 7.44
CA THR A 427 -15.96 -14.54 8.86
C THR A 427 -16.72 -15.82 9.20
N PHE A 428 -17.78 -16.16 8.46
CA PHE A 428 -18.55 -17.40 8.66
C PHE A 428 -17.96 -18.63 7.97
N GLN A 429 -16.84 -18.49 7.27
CA GLN A 429 -16.18 -19.60 6.58
C GLN A 429 -15.07 -20.15 7.47
N LYS A 430 -14.97 -21.49 7.54
CA LYS A 430 -13.85 -22.15 8.23
C LYS A 430 -12.74 -22.53 7.23
N PRO A 431 -11.46 -22.46 7.63
CA PRO A 431 -10.36 -22.97 6.81
C PRO A 431 -10.55 -24.45 6.46
N GLY A 432 -10.43 -24.80 5.18
CA GLY A 432 -10.58 -26.18 4.70
C GLY A 432 -12.02 -26.70 4.58
N GLU A 433 -13.03 -25.90 4.91
CA GLU A 433 -14.46 -26.21 4.68
C GLU A 433 -15.00 -25.44 3.46
N HIS A 434 -16.31 -25.56 3.17
CA HIS A 434 -16.94 -24.91 2.02
C HIS A 434 -16.74 -23.38 2.03
N THR A 435 -15.87 -22.87 1.15
CA THR A 435 -15.58 -21.42 0.98
C THR A 435 -16.61 -20.70 0.12
N ALA A 436 -17.85 -21.18 0.14
CA ALA A 436 -18.89 -20.65 -0.71
C ALA A 436 -19.32 -19.24 -0.30
N SER A 437 -19.56 -18.41 -1.30
CA SER A 437 -20.12 -17.07 -1.22
C SER A 437 -21.17 -16.88 -2.31
N TRP A 438 -21.78 -15.71 -2.36
CA TRP A 438 -22.68 -15.31 -3.41
C TRP A 438 -22.34 -13.92 -3.92
N PHE A 439 -22.90 -13.56 -5.07
CA PHE A 439 -23.05 -12.17 -5.43
C PHE A 439 -24.38 -11.89 -6.10
N LYS A 440 -24.85 -10.66 -5.90
CA LYS A 440 -26.00 -10.11 -6.60
C LYS A 440 -25.56 -9.56 -7.95
N ALA A 441 -26.09 -10.11 -9.04
CA ALA A 441 -25.74 -9.73 -10.39
C ALA A 441 -26.48 -8.43 -10.81
N SER A 442 -26.07 -7.30 -10.24
CA SER A 442 -26.68 -5.98 -10.51
C SER A 442 -26.42 -5.48 -11.94
N HIS A 443 -25.46 -6.06 -12.66
CA HIS A 443 -25.16 -5.72 -14.04
C HIS A 443 -26.15 -6.32 -15.04
N ILE A 444 -26.87 -7.39 -14.66
CA ILE A 444 -27.82 -8.07 -15.54
C ILE A 444 -29.11 -7.26 -15.60
N ARG A 445 -29.42 -6.70 -16.77
CA ARG A 445 -30.61 -5.86 -16.99
C ARG A 445 -31.75 -6.60 -17.68
N SER A 446 -31.43 -7.71 -18.35
CA SER A 446 -32.37 -8.54 -19.11
C SER A 446 -32.16 -10.03 -18.79
N PRO A 447 -33.22 -10.87 -18.82
CA PRO A 447 -33.06 -12.32 -18.67
C PRO A 447 -32.07 -12.93 -19.69
N GLU A 448 -32.00 -12.38 -20.89
CA GLU A 448 -31.18 -12.86 -21.99
C GLU A 448 -29.68 -12.75 -21.70
N GLU A 449 -29.25 -11.70 -20.98
CA GLU A 449 -27.88 -11.53 -20.50
C GLU A 449 -27.44 -12.66 -19.55
N ALA A 450 -28.40 -13.29 -18.85
CA ALA A 450 -28.18 -14.44 -17.98
C ALA A 450 -28.40 -15.80 -18.67
N ASN A 451 -28.49 -15.82 -20.00
CA ASN A 451 -28.89 -17.00 -20.80
C ASN A 451 -30.28 -17.55 -20.42
N LEU A 452 -31.19 -16.68 -20.00
CA LEU A 452 -32.60 -17.00 -19.72
C LEU A 452 -33.51 -16.42 -20.82
N CYS A 453 -34.79 -16.76 -20.74
CA CYS A 453 -35.84 -16.15 -21.55
C CYS A 453 -36.98 -15.70 -20.63
N ALA A 454 -37.69 -14.65 -21.05
CA ALA A 454 -38.96 -14.32 -20.42
C ALA A 454 -39.96 -15.50 -20.56
N GLY A 455 -40.81 -15.65 -19.55
CA GLY A 455 -41.75 -16.76 -19.41
C GLY A 455 -41.35 -17.78 -18.35
N TRP A 456 -41.83 -19.01 -18.49
CA TRP A 456 -41.60 -20.07 -17.51
C TRP A 456 -40.21 -20.71 -17.68
N VAL A 457 -39.40 -20.61 -16.63
CA VAL A 457 -38.07 -21.22 -16.53
C VAL A 457 -38.08 -22.32 -15.48
N LYS A 458 -37.46 -23.45 -15.79
CA LYS A 458 -37.38 -24.60 -14.89
C LYS A 458 -36.47 -24.32 -13.69
N VAL A 459 -36.91 -24.71 -12.49
CA VAL A 459 -36.12 -24.66 -11.26
C VAL A 459 -35.50 -26.04 -11.02
N LYS A 460 -34.17 -26.12 -10.91
CA LYS A 460 -33.42 -27.36 -10.66
C LYS A 460 -33.44 -27.77 -9.20
N CYS A 461 -33.25 -26.80 -8.32
CA CYS A 461 -33.25 -27.04 -6.88
C CYS A 461 -33.56 -25.73 -6.12
N ILE A 462 -33.94 -25.90 -4.86
CA ILE A 462 -34.05 -24.82 -3.89
C ILE A 462 -32.95 -25.06 -2.84
N ILE A 463 -32.04 -24.10 -2.70
CA ILE A 463 -30.92 -24.21 -1.76
C ILE A 463 -30.87 -23.03 -0.79
N SER A 464 -30.35 -23.23 0.43
CA SER A 464 -30.04 -22.15 1.37
C SER A 464 -28.75 -21.43 0.97
N PHE A 465 -28.58 -20.19 1.45
CA PHE A 465 -27.35 -19.42 1.21
C PHE A 465 -26.19 -19.90 2.11
N PRO A 466 -24.92 -19.71 1.69
CA PRO A 466 -23.74 -20.22 2.39
C PRO A 466 -23.67 -19.90 3.89
N HIS A 467 -24.06 -18.68 4.32
CA HIS A 467 -24.06 -18.29 5.74
C HIS A 467 -25.02 -19.08 6.63
N MET A 468 -25.88 -19.92 6.03
CA MET A 468 -26.86 -20.75 6.73
C MET A 468 -26.48 -22.24 6.73
N TRP A 469 -25.44 -22.67 6.00
CA TRP A 469 -25.17 -24.09 5.76
C TRP A 469 -24.78 -24.84 7.04
N ASP A 470 -23.91 -24.28 7.88
CA ASP A 470 -23.51 -24.88 9.16
C ASP A 470 -24.72 -25.11 10.08
N TYR A 471 -25.62 -24.13 10.14
CA TYR A 471 -26.85 -24.23 10.91
C TYR A 471 -27.75 -25.35 10.37
N PHE A 472 -27.91 -25.45 9.05
CA PHE A 472 -28.69 -26.50 8.41
C PHE A 472 -28.07 -27.88 8.61
N GLN A 473 -26.75 -27.98 8.57
CA GLN A 473 -26.02 -29.23 8.84
C GLN A 473 -26.23 -29.71 10.28
N ALA A 474 -26.13 -28.81 11.27
CA ALA A 474 -26.36 -29.14 12.67
C ALA A 474 -27.79 -29.61 12.96
N HIS A 475 -28.77 -29.14 12.18
CA HIS A 475 -30.20 -29.44 12.37
C HIS A 475 -30.78 -30.42 11.35
N GLN A 476 -29.94 -31.03 10.50
CA GLN A 476 -30.37 -31.90 9.40
C GLN A 476 -31.16 -33.14 9.87
N LYS A 477 -30.92 -33.58 11.12
CA LYS A 477 -31.62 -34.73 11.75
C LYS A 477 -32.89 -34.36 12.52
N SER A 478 -33.24 -33.07 12.61
CA SER A 478 -34.45 -32.64 13.33
C SER A 478 -35.68 -32.92 12.48
N THR A 479 -36.54 -33.83 12.95
CA THR A 479 -37.76 -34.30 12.26
C THR A 479 -38.86 -33.25 12.10
N ASN A 480 -38.73 -32.10 12.78
CA ASN A 480 -39.81 -31.11 12.91
C ASN A 480 -39.67 -29.87 12.01
N HIS A 481 -38.79 -29.89 11.01
CA HIS A 481 -38.53 -28.72 10.16
C HIS A 481 -38.25 -27.43 10.96
N GLN A 482 -37.61 -27.59 12.14
CA GLN A 482 -37.39 -26.52 13.12
C GLN A 482 -36.56 -25.36 12.57
N PHE A 483 -35.86 -25.55 11.45
CA PHE A 483 -35.11 -24.50 10.75
C PHE A 483 -35.99 -23.39 10.19
N PHE A 484 -37.29 -23.62 9.94
CA PHE A 484 -38.25 -22.55 9.60
C PHE A 484 -38.91 -21.89 10.83
N ASN A 485 -38.43 -22.17 12.05
CA ASN A 485 -38.94 -21.54 13.27
C ASN A 485 -38.50 -20.06 13.31
N PRO A 486 -39.39 -19.09 13.55
CA PRO A 486 -39.01 -17.69 13.77
C PRO A 486 -37.97 -17.49 14.90
N MET A 487 -37.91 -18.40 15.89
CA MET A 487 -36.88 -18.40 16.93
C MET A 487 -35.49 -18.83 16.41
N ALA A 488 -35.43 -19.56 15.29
CA ALA A 488 -34.17 -19.98 14.65
C ALA A 488 -33.37 -18.81 14.08
N HIS A 489 -34.01 -17.67 13.79
CA HIS A 489 -33.32 -16.40 13.47
C HIS A 489 -32.28 -16.00 14.54
N ARG A 490 -32.39 -16.53 15.77
CA ARG A 490 -31.46 -16.24 16.87
C ARG A 490 -30.16 -17.08 16.83
N GLY A 491 -30.06 -18.10 15.97
CA GLY A 491 -28.96 -19.06 15.96
C GLY A 491 -27.93 -18.93 14.82
N PHE A 492 -28.11 -17.97 13.90
CA PHE A 492 -27.12 -17.70 12.84
C PHE A 492 -25.97 -16.83 13.38
N GLU A 493 -24.76 -17.07 12.88
CA GLU A 493 -23.57 -16.25 13.20
C GLU A 493 -23.75 -14.81 12.69
N HIS A 494 -24.37 -14.64 11.52
CA HIS A 494 -24.72 -13.34 10.93
C HIS A 494 -26.25 -13.13 10.86
N LYS A 495 -26.84 -12.72 11.98
CA LYS A 495 -28.31 -12.53 12.11
C LYS A 495 -28.85 -11.43 11.19
N ASP A 496 -28.03 -10.42 10.89
CA ASP A 496 -28.41 -9.26 10.08
C ASP A 496 -28.60 -9.60 8.59
N LEU A 497 -28.01 -10.71 8.12
CA LEU A 497 -28.23 -11.19 6.74
C LEU A 497 -29.59 -11.86 6.55
N GLY A 498 -30.30 -12.16 7.64
CA GLY A 498 -31.60 -12.83 7.60
C GLY A 498 -31.54 -14.23 6.97
N MET A 499 -32.71 -14.78 6.68
CA MET A 499 -32.83 -16.06 5.99
C MET A 499 -33.02 -15.85 4.49
N LYS A 500 -32.22 -16.56 3.68
CA LYS A 500 -32.20 -16.43 2.22
C LYS A 500 -32.16 -17.81 1.55
N PHE A 501 -32.92 -17.94 0.47
CA PHE A 501 -32.95 -19.15 -0.35
C PHE A 501 -32.79 -18.81 -1.82
N LEU A 502 -32.11 -19.67 -2.57
CA LEU A 502 -31.90 -19.52 -4.01
C LEU A 502 -32.73 -20.56 -4.76
N LEU A 503 -33.60 -20.09 -5.67
CA LEU A 503 -34.26 -20.94 -6.64
C LEU A 503 -33.34 -21.06 -7.84
N VAL A 504 -32.57 -22.15 -7.89
CA VAL A 504 -31.55 -22.38 -8.91
C VAL A 504 -32.23 -22.66 -10.24
N LEU A 505 -31.93 -21.84 -11.25
CA LEU A 505 -32.59 -21.92 -12.56
C LEU A 505 -31.83 -22.83 -13.51
N ASP A 506 -32.57 -23.55 -14.35
CA ASP A 506 -31.97 -24.30 -15.44
C ASP A 506 -31.42 -23.36 -16.52
N GLY A 507 -30.27 -23.70 -17.09
CA GLY A 507 -29.63 -22.95 -18.16
C GLY A 507 -29.00 -21.60 -17.78
N ILE A 508 -29.20 -21.09 -16.56
CA ILE A 508 -28.68 -19.78 -16.15
C ILE A 508 -27.15 -19.72 -16.20
N ASN A 509 -26.62 -18.64 -16.76
CA ASN A 509 -25.20 -18.42 -16.87
C ASN A 509 -24.88 -16.91 -16.82
N ASP A 510 -23.82 -16.52 -16.13
CA ASP A 510 -23.33 -15.14 -16.13
C ASP A 510 -22.04 -15.04 -16.94
N ASN A 511 -22.19 -14.66 -18.20
CA ASN A 511 -21.08 -14.56 -19.16
C ASN A 511 -20.21 -13.32 -18.93
N HIS A 512 -20.67 -12.35 -18.12
CA HIS A 512 -19.88 -11.15 -17.85
C HIS A 512 -18.70 -11.47 -16.92
N GLY A 513 -18.85 -12.50 -16.07
CA GLY A 513 -17.81 -12.93 -15.13
C GLY A 513 -17.41 -11.84 -14.15
N LYS A 514 -18.26 -10.83 -13.89
CA LYS A 514 -18.00 -9.75 -12.94
C LYS A 514 -18.78 -10.06 -11.66
N GLY A 515 -18.11 -10.51 -10.61
CA GLY A 515 -18.83 -10.82 -9.36
C GLY A 515 -18.03 -11.47 -8.25
N SER A 516 -17.76 -10.70 -7.20
CA SER A 516 -17.60 -11.20 -5.83
C SER A 516 -18.25 -10.16 -4.92
N ASP A 517 -19.25 -10.52 -4.13
CA ASP A 517 -19.88 -9.61 -3.17
C ASP A 517 -18.98 -9.49 -1.94
N LEU A 518 -17.84 -8.81 -2.12
CA LEU A 518 -16.93 -8.47 -1.04
C LEU A 518 -17.55 -7.30 -0.27
N SER A 519 -18.64 -7.56 0.46
CA SER A 519 -19.17 -6.58 1.39
C SER A 519 -18.26 -6.51 2.61
N ALA A 520 -17.73 -5.32 2.89
CA ALA A 520 -16.74 -5.10 3.97
C ALA A 520 -17.21 -5.63 5.34
N GLU A 521 -18.52 -5.69 5.56
CA GLU A 521 -19.17 -6.17 6.79
C GLU A 521 -18.96 -7.67 7.04
N LEU A 522 -18.82 -8.47 5.97
CA LEU A 522 -18.71 -9.92 6.05
C LEU A 522 -17.27 -10.42 5.89
N LEU A 523 -16.33 -9.54 5.52
CA LEU A 523 -14.93 -9.88 5.32
C LEU A 523 -14.22 -10.17 6.64
N ASN A 524 -13.27 -11.11 6.58
CA ASN A 524 -12.35 -11.37 7.68
C ASN A 524 -11.57 -10.11 8.10
N GLU A 525 -11.18 -10.04 9.37
CA GLU A 525 -10.53 -8.85 9.94
C GLU A 525 -9.28 -8.41 9.17
N GLU A 526 -8.51 -9.36 8.66
CA GLU A 526 -7.33 -9.09 7.81
C GLU A 526 -7.65 -8.34 6.52
N LEU A 527 -8.89 -8.47 6.01
CA LEU A 527 -9.37 -7.82 4.79
C LEU A 527 -10.13 -6.51 5.08
N ARG A 528 -10.38 -6.17 6.36
CA ARG A 528 -11.04 -4.91 6.74
C ARG A 528 -10.13 -3.68 6.61
N CYS A 529 -8.84 -3.89 6.35
CA CYS A 529 -7.91 -2.81 5.99
C CYS A 529 -8.22 -2.19 4.62
N PHE A 530 -8.97 -2.88 3.76
CA PHE A 530 -9.40 -2.34 2.46
C PHE A 530 -10.69 -1.52 2.60
N SER A 531 -10.72 -0.34 1.98
CA SER A 531 -11.94 0.45 1.89
C SER A 531 -12.96 -0.21 0.96
N ARG A 532 -14.25 0.13 1.15
CA ARG A 532 -15.34 -0.33 0.28
C ARG A 532 -15.05 -0.05 -1.21
N GLU A 533 -14.57 1.15 -1.52
CA GLU A 533 -14.23 1.54 -2.90
C GLU A 533 -13.11 0.67 -3.51
N GLN A 534 -12.13 0.28 -2.69
CA GLN A 534 -11.03 -0.58 -3.14
C GLN A 534 -11.51 -2.00 -3.44
N LEU A 535 -12.37 -2.54 -2.59
CA LEU A 535 -12.98 -3.86 -2.77
C LEU A 535 -13.91 -3.87 -4.00
N GLU A 536 -14.69 -2.81 -4.21
CA GLU A 536 -15.53 -2.64 -5.39
C GLU A 536 -14.69 -2.48 -6.67
N SER A 537 -13.60 -1.69 -6.63
CA SER A 537 -12.68 -1.54 -7.76
C SER A 537 -11.95 -2.84 -8.10
N TYR A 538 -11.51 -3.60 -7.09
CA TYR A 538 -10.94 -4.92 -7.26
C TYR A 538 -11.95 -5.89 -7.89
N ARG A 539 -13.18 -5.94 -7.37
CA ARG A 539 -14.28 -6.75 -7.91
C ARG A 539 -14.53 -6.45 -9.38
N ASP A 540 -14.63 -5.18 -9.74
CA ASP A 540 -14.99 -4.77 -11.10
C ASP A 540 -13.85 -5.02 -12.11
N SER A 541 -12.61 -5.10 -11.63
CA SER A 541 -11.41 -5.35 -12.45
C SER A 541 -11.16 -6.83 -12.75
N LYS A 542 -11.63 -7.76 -11.92
CA LYS A 542 -11.38 -9.20 -12.10
C LYS A 542 -12.55 -9.91 -12.76
N SER A 543 -12.23 -10.73 -13.76
CA SER A 543 -13.14 -11.74 -14.27
C SER A 543 -13.06 -13.02 -13.43
N ILE A 544 -14.19 -13.57 -13.02
CA ILE A 544 -14.32 -14.87 -12.37
C ILE A 544 -13.79 -15.93 -13.35
N ARG A 545 -12.82 -16.71 -12.91
CA ARG A 545 -12.19 -17.73 -13.76
C ARG A 545 -13.23 -18.83 -14.06
N GLY A 546 -13.36 -19.19 -15.34
CA GLY A 546 -14.35 -20.18 -15.80
C GLY A 546 -15.76 -19.63 -16.08
N SER A 547 -15.93 -18.30 -16.18
CA SER A 547 -17.21 -17.65 -16.55
C SER A 547 -17.85 -18.14 -17.86
N HIS A 548 -17.06 -18.75 -18.74
CA HIS A 548 -17.48 -19.32 -20.02
C HIS A 548 -17.92 -20.80 -19.92
N ILE A 549 -17.82 -21.42 -18.73
CA ILE A 549 -18.13 -22.83 -18.52
C ILE A 549 -19.58 -22.97 -18.06
N ASN A 550 -20.40 -23.72 -18.79
CA ASN A 550 -21.80 -23.94 -18.41
C ASN A 550 -21.94 -24.64 -17.05
N GLY A 551 -23.02 -24.30 -16.32
CA GLY A 551 -23.40 -24.99 -15.08
C GLY A 551 -23.18 -24.19 -13.79
N HIS A 552 -23.18 -22.85 -13.88
CA HIS A 552 -23.15 -21.98 -12.71
C HIS A 552 -24.38 -22.23 -11.81
N VAL A 553 -24.18 -22.22 -10.50
CA VAL A 553 -25.28 -22.18 -9.54
C VAL A 553 -25.76 -20.74 -9.43
N GLY A 554 -26.80 -20.41 -10.19
CA GLY A 554 -27.44 -19.09 -10.18
C GLY A 554 -28.96 -19.19 -10.13
N GLY A 555 -29.61 -18.09 -9.76
CA GLY A 555 -31.07 -18.03 -9.82
C GLY A 555 -31.68 -16.86 -9.07
N VAL A 556 -32.96 -16.99 -8.73
CA VAL A 556 -33.72 -15.94 -8.04
C VAL A 556 -33.64 -16.14 -6.53
N ALA A 557 -33.15 -15.14 -5.80
CA ALA A 557 -33.12 -15.18 -4.35
C ALA A 557 -34.49 -14.83 -3.73
N ILE A 558 -34.88 -15.54 -2.68
CA ILE A 558 -36.04 -15.21 -1.85
C ILE A 558 -35.53 -14.85 -0.46
N GLU A 559 -35.73 -13.59 -0.10
CA GLU A 559 -35.22 -12.97 1.12
C GLU A 559 -36.39 -12.53 2.01
N SER A 560 -36.23 -12.59 3.34
CA SER A 560 -37.29 -12.21 4.27
C SER A 560 -37.47 -10.70 4.43
N ASP A 561 -36.38 -9.96 4.35
CA ASP A 561 -36.24 -8.52 4.55
C ASP A 561 -36.57 -7.71 3.28
N ARG A 562 -36.26 -8.26 2.10
CA ARG A 562 -36.52 -7.64 0.78
C ARG A 562 -37.41 -8.51 -0.10
N PHE A 563 -38.48 -9.05 0.49
CA PHE A 563 -39.35 -10.02 -0.18
C PHE A 563 -39.99 -9.45 -1.45
N ARG A 564 -39.72 -10.08 -2.59
CA ARG A 564 -40.39 -9.82 -3.86
C ARG A 564 -41.36 -10.96 -4.16
N LYS A 565 -42.53 -10.63 -4.69
CA LYS A 565 -43.50 -11.63 -5.14
C LYS A 565 -42.89 -12.46 -6.27
N VAL A 566 -43.08 -13.77 -6.21
CA VAL A 566 -42.64 -14.70 -7.26
C VAL A 566 -43.79 -15.61 -7.66
N MET A 567 -43.90 -15.87 -8.95
CA MET A 567 -44.89 -16.78 -9.53
C MET A 567 -44.23 -18.13 -9.79
N LEU A 568 -44.75 -19.18 -9.15
CA LEU A 568 -44.23 -20.54 -9.25
C LEU A 568 -45.27 -21.47 -9.89
N GLY A 569 -44.84 -22.25 -10.87
CA GLY A 569 -45.59 -23.32 -11.48
C GLY A 569 -45.14 -24.65 -10.90
N VAL A 570 -46.07 -25.42 -10.36
CA VAL A 570 -45.78 -26.69 -9.69
C VAL A 570 -46.53 -27.80 -10.40
N ARG A 571 -45.80 -28.84 -10.81
CA ARG A 571 -46.38 -30.13 -11.14
C ARG A 571 -46.27 -31.01 -9.91
N MET A 572 -47.39 -31.45 -9.37
CA MET A 572 -47.45 -32.33 -8.22
C MET A 572 -47.15 -33.78 -8.65
N LYS A 573 -46.72 -34.62 -7.70
CA LYS A 573 -46.55 -36.07 -7.93
C LYS A 573 -47.84 -36.77 -8.36
N SER A 574 -49.00 -36.20 -8.01
CA SER A 574 -50.33 -36.63 -8.48
C SER A 574 -50.59 -36.34 -9.96
N GLY A 575 -49.74 -35.54 -10.62
CA GLY A 575 -49.95 -35.05 -11.98
C GLY A 575 -50.71 -33.73 -12.07
N GLU A 576 -51.26 -33.21 -10.97
CA GLU A 576 -51.93 -31.90 -10.92
C GLU A 576 -50.94 -30.76 -11.18
N PHE A 577 -51.40 -29.75 -11.91
CA PHE A 577 -50.67 -28.50 -12.12
C PHE A 577 -51.32 -27.35 -11.37
N VAL A 578 -50.52 -26.64 -10.59
CA VAL A 578 -50.98 -25.52 -9.78
C VAL A 578 -50.03 -24.35 -9.93
N ARG A 579 -50.57 -23.13 -10.08
CA ARG A 579 -49.79 -21.89 -9.98
C ARG A 579 -49.88 -21.34 -8.57
N TYR A 580 -48.73 -20.97 -8.01
CA TYR A 580 -48.62 -20.30 -6.73
C TYR A 580 -48.05 -18.89 -6.90
N GLU A 581 -48.79 -17.88 -6.43
CA GLU A 581 -48.24 -16.55 -6.18
C GLU A 581 -47.68 -16.55 -4.76
N VAL A 582 -46.35 -16.54 -4.63
CA VAL A 582 -45.71 -16.44 -3.32
C VAL A 582 -45.70 -14.97 -2.91
N VAL A 583 -46.59 -14.60 -1.99
CA VAL A 583 -46.89 -13.18 -1.68
C VAL A 583 -46.11 -12.62 -0.50
N LYS A 584 -45.55 -13.48 0.36
CA LYS A 584 -44.70 -13.07 1.48
C LYS A 584 -43.85 -14.22 2.00
N TYR A 585 -42.85 -13.90 2.81
CA TYR A 585 -41.93 -14.88 3.39
C TYR A 585 -42.56 -15.73 4.51
N LYS A 586 -43.25 -15.10 5.48
CA LYS A 586 -43.85 -15.74 6.68
C LYS A 586 -45.35 -16.00 6.52
N TYR A 587 -45.97 -16.75 7.46
CA TYR A 587 -47.37 -17.21 7.41
C TYR A 587 -48.39 -16.20 6.89
N TYR A 588 -49.18 -16.65 5.90
CA TYR A 588 -50.36 -15.95 5.41
C TYR A 588 -51.53 -16.22 6.35
N VAL A 589 -51.87 -15.21 7.16
CA VAL A 589 -53.16 -15.13 7.83
C VAL A 589 -54.06 -14.39 6.85
N GLU A 590 -55.03 -15.10 6.27
CA GLU A 590 -56.14 -14.42 5.60
C GLU A 590 -56.83 -13.58 6.67
N GLN A 591 -56.82 -12.26 6.50
CA GLN A 591 -57.80 -11.45 7.19
C GLN A 591 -59.15 -11.85 6.62
N PHE A 592 -59.83 -12.77 7.29
CA PHE A 592 -61.25 -13.01 7.06
C PHE A 592 -61.96 -11.68 7.31
N GLY A 593 -62.53 -11.11 6.25
CA GLY A 593 -63.37 -9.94 6.35
C GLY A 593 -64.52 -10.20 7.31
N GLY A 594 -64.62 -9.34 8.31
CA GLY A 594 -65.75 -9.20 9.21
C GLY A 594 -65.72 -7.76 9.71
N ARG A 595 -66.82 -7.04 9.46
CA ARG A 595 -67.04 -5.63 9.80
C ARG A 595 -66.71 -5.28 11.23
#